data_AF-A0A840GVZ3-F1
#
_entry.id   AF-A0A840GVZ3-F1
#
_cell.length_a   1.000
_cell.length_b   1.000
_cell.length_c   1.000
_cell.angle_alpha   90.00
_cell.angle_beta   90.00
_cell.angle_gamma   90.00
#
_symmetry.space_group_name_H-M   'P 1'
#
loop_
_entity.id
_entity.type
_entity.pdbx_description
1 polymer ?
#
loop_
_entity_poly.entity_id
_entity_poly.type
_entity_poly.pdbx_seq_one_letter_code
_entity_poly.pdbx_strand_id
1 'polypeptide(L)'
;MFELDAATGQLRWKFDPQVQHNKAFQHMTCRGVSYHATKPGAVTADGATAPGDCPERIFVPTNDGRIFALDAQSGSPCASFGDHGQIDLKEGSEVQTFGFYEGTSPPVVTDKVLIVGGAVIDNYSDKVPSGVIRSFDIYSGRLIWAFDASNPIRTVSSP
;
A
#
# COMPACT_ATOMS: atom_id res chain seq x y z
N MET A 1 -7.72 -2.10 -11.26
CA MET A 1 -8.63 -2.88 -10.41
C MET A 1 -10.07 -2.68 -10.86
N PHE A 2 -10.96 -3.63 -10.61
CA PHE A 2 -12.40 -3.47 -10.88
C PHE A 2 -13.24 -4.31 -9.91
N GLU A 3 -14.51 -3.93 -9.73
CA GLU A 3 -15.54 -4.74 -9.09
C GLU A 3 -16.57 -5.17 -10.13
N LEU A 4 -17.01 -6.42 -10.04
CA LEU A 4 -18.16 -6.93 -10.79
C LEU A 4 -19.28 -7.29 -9.83
N ASP A 5 -20.51 -7.09 -10.27
CA ASP A 5 -21.66 -7.72 -9.64
C ASP A 5 -21.56 -9.25 -9.78
N ALA A 6 -21.60 -9.97 -8.65
CA ALA A 6 -21.32 -11.41 -8.64
C ALA A 6 -22.38 -12.25 -9.35
N ALA A 7 -23.63 -11.78 -9.41
CA ALA A 7 -24.73 -12.52 -10.03
C ALA A 7 -24.76 -12.33 -11.55
N THR A 8 -24.43 -11.13 -12.02
CA THR A 8 -24.60 -10.72 -13.42
C THR A 8 -23.29 -10.58 -14.18
N GLY A 9 -22.15 -10.48 -13.48
CA GLY A 9 -20.84 -10.17 -14.07
C GLY A 9 -20.72 -8.72 -14.57
N GLN A 10 -21.68 -7.84 -14.27
CA GLN A 10 -21.64 -6.45 -14.72
C GLN A 10 -20.58 -5.65 -13.97
N LEU A 11 -19.83 -4.83 -14.70
CA LEU A 11 -18.84 -3.91 -14.13
C LEU A 11 -19.54 -2.85 -13.29
N ARG A 12 -19.17 -2.75 -12.01
CA ARG A 12 -19.66 -1.70 -11.09
C ARG A 12 -18.75 -0.49 -11.10
N TRP A 13 -17.45 -0.72 -10.93
CA TRP A 13 -16.44 0.32 -11.06
C TRP A 13 -15.12 -0.26 -11.55
N LYS A 14 -14.29 0.63 -12.09
CA LYS A 14 -12.92 0.34 -12.50
C LYS A 14 -12.01 1.47 -12.03
N PHE A 15 -10.88 1.09 -11.45
CA PHE A 15 -9.80 1.98 -11.06
C PHE A 15 -8.55 1.68 -11.88
N ASP A 16 -7.91 2.71 -12.40
CA ASP A 16 -6.62 2.63 -13.10
C ASP A 16 -5.58 3.48 -12.36
N PRO A 17 -4.56 2.85 -11.74
CA PRO A 17 -3.52 3.57 -10.99
C PRO A 17 -2.56 4.39 -11.86
N GLN A 18 -2.69 4.35 -13.20
CA GLN A 18 -1.82 5.08 -14.14
C GLN A 18 -0.33 4.75 -13.94
N VAL A 19 -0.01 3.49 -13.64
CA VAL A 19 1.37 3.02 -13.48
C VAL A 19 2.09 3.19 -14.83
N GLN A 20 3.16 3.98 -14.81
CA GLN A 20 3.96 4.24 -16.01
C GLN A 20 4.79 3.01 -16.35
N HIS A 21 4.62 2.47 -17.55
CA HIS A 21 5.39 1.31 -17.98
C HIS A 21 6.90 1.63 -18.00
N ASN A 22 7.70 0.76 -17.39
CA ASN A 22 9.14 0.85 -17.40
C ASN A 22 9.75 -0.54 -17.68
N LYS A 23 10.74 -0.60 -18.56
CA LYS A 23 11.45 -1.86 -18.90
C LYS A 23 12.24 -2.43 -17.72
N ALA A 24 12.52 -1.62 -16.70
CA ALA A 24 13.19 -2.04 -15.49
C ALA A 24 12.30 -2.87 -14.56
N PHE A 25 10.98 -2.88 -14.75
CA PHE A 25 10.09 -3.75 -13.97
C PHE A 25 10.32 -5.21 -14.36
N GLN A 26 10.77 -6.01 -13.39
CA GLN A 26 11.15 -7.40 -13.64
C GLN A 26 9.91 -8.22 -14.03
N HIS A 27 8.78 -7.99 -13.35
CA HIS A 27 7.48 -8.60 -13.64
C HIS A 27 6.35 -7.67 -13.20
N MET A 28 5.46 -7.28 -14.12
CA MET A 28 4.21 -6.54 -13.81
C MET A 28 3.18 -7.45 -13.13
N THR A 29 3.58 -8.07 -12.01
CA THR A 29 2.80 -9.04 -11.26
C THR A 29 2.17 -8.41 -10.02
N CYS A 30 0.85 -8.51 -9.93
CA CYS A 30 0.10 -8.27 -8.70
C CYS A 30 -0.52 -9.59 -8.23
N ARG A 31 -0.23 -10.01 -6.99
CA ARG A 31 -0.74 -11.28 -6.42
C ARG A 31 -2.10 -11.13 -5.72
N GLY A 32 -2.62 -9.92 -5.60
CA GLY A 32 -3.92 -9.67 -5.00
C GLY A 32 -4.02 -8.29 -4.36
N VAL A 33 -5.06 -8.15 -3.55
CA VAL A 33 -5.43 -6.95 -2.80
C VAL A 33 -5.84 -7.35 -1.39
N SER A 34 -5.96 -6.36 -0.50
CA SER A 34 -6.44 -6.59 0.87
C SER A 34 -7.67 -5.75 1.17
N TYR A 35 -8.50 -6.22 2.09
CA TYR A 35 -9.79 -5.61 2.42
C TYR A 35 -9.90 -5.28 3.91
N HIS A 36 -10.50 -4.14 4.23
CA HIS A 36 -10.80 -3.75 5.61
C HIS A 36 -12.18 -3.09 5.72
N ALA A 37 -12.95 -3.47 6.74
CA ALA A 37 -14.22 -2.83 7.08
C ALA A 37 -14.08 -2.09 8.43
N THR A 38 -14.41 -0.80 8.41
CA THR A 38 -14.32 0.08 9.58
C THR A 38 -15.37 -0.34 10.62
N LYS A 39 -14.90 -0.66 11.83
CA LYS A 39 -15.79 -1.03 12.94
C LYS A 39 -16.34 0.24 13.64
N PRO A 40 -17.54 0.18 14.25
CA PRO A 40 -18.03 1.26 15.09
C PRO A 40 -17.03 1.61 16.19
N GLY A 41 -16.76 2.91 16.37
CA GLY A 41 -15.79 3.39 17.36
C GLY A 41 -14.33 3.11 16.99
N ALA A 42 -14.03 2.79 15.72
CA ALA A 42 -12.67 2.64 15.26
C ALA A 42 -11.84 3.90 15.51
N VAL A 43 -10.57 3.67 15.84
CA VAL A 43 -9.56 4.70 16.03
C VAL A 43 -8.35 4.37 15.16
N THR A 44 -7.65 5.41 14.74
CA THR A 44 -6.32 5.32 14.13
C THR A 44 -5.31 4.77 15.15
N ALA A 45 -4.11 4.44 14.67
CA ALA A 45 -3.03 3.86 15.46
C ALA A 45 -2.53 4.81 16.57
N ASP A 46 -2.70 6.13 16.44
CA ASP A 46 -2.43 7.10 17.51
C ASP A 46 -3.63 7.39 18.42
N GLY A 47 -4.77 6.77 18.17
CA GLY A 47 -5.97 6.89 19.00
C GLY A 47 -6.94 7.99 18.59
N ALA A 48 -6.68 8.74 17.51
CA ALA A 48 -7.68 9.65 16.95
C ALA A 48 -8.87 8.88 16.35
N THR A 49 -10.07 9.46 16.39
CA THR A 49 -11.26 8.89 15.74
C THR A 49 -10.98 8.57 14.27
N ALA A 50 -11.31 7.36 13.82
CA ALA A 50 -11.14 6.98 12.42
C ALA A 50 -11.96 7.91 11.51
N PRO A 51 -11.45 8.26 10.33
CA PRO A 51 -12.18 9.10 9.39
C PRO A 51 -13.42 8.35 8.84
N GLY A 52 -14.47 9.11 8.54
CA GLY A 52 -15.76 8.57 8.09
C GLY A 52 -15.84 8.28 6.59
N ASP A 53 -14.82 8.64 5.81
CA ASP A 53 -14.74 8.24 4.40
C ASP A 53 -14.41 6.75 4.29
N CYS A 54 -14.71 6.15 3.14
CA CYS A 54 -14.43 4.75 2.82
C CYS A 54 -14.72 3.75 3.96
N PRO A 55 -15.97 3.56 4.39
CA PRO A 55 -16.28 2.63 5.48
C PRO A 55 -15.73 1.22 5.19
N GLU A 56 -15.66 0.83 3.92
CA GLU A 56 -15.04 -0.38 3.41
C GLU A 56 -13.89 -0.01 2.47
N ARG A 57 -12.68 -0.53 2.72
CA ARG A 57 -11.44 -0.15 2.03
C ARG A 57 -10.80 -1.34 1.35
N ILE A 58 -10.30 -1.11 0.14
CA ILE A 58 -9.46 -2.04 -0.60
C ILE A 58 -8.07 -1.43 -0.76
N PHE A 59 -7.03 -2.17 -0.36
CA PHE A 59 -5.64 -1.77 -0.51
C PHE A 59 -5.02 -2.42 -1.75
N VAL A 60 -4.53 -1.59 -2.66
CA VAL A 60 -4.00 -2.00 -3.96
C VAL A 60 -2.51 -1.63 -4.05
N PRO A 61 -1.61 -2.61 -3.90
CA PRO A 61 -0.19 -2.39 -4.17
C PRO A 61 0.05 -2.31 -5.68
N THR A 62 1.04 -1.50 -6.07
CA THR A 62 1.42 -1.31 -7.47
C THR A 62 2.92 -1.47 -7.66
N ASN A 63 3.32 -1.88 -8.87
CA ASN A 63 4.71 -2.13 -9.23
C ASN A 63 5.62 -0.89 -9.15
N ASP A 64 5.07 0.31 -9.26
CA ASP A 64 5.86 1.54 -9.10
C ASP A 64 6.06 1.95 -7.62
N GLY A 65 5.71 1.06 -6.69
CA GLY A 65 5.97 1.21 -5.27
C GLY A 65 4.92 2.02 -4.52
N ARG A 66 3.73 2.22 -5.08
CA ARG A 66 2.61 2.86 -4.37
C ARG A 66 1.64 1.85 -3.79
N ILE A 67 0.95 2.24 -2.71
CA ILE A 67 -0.29 1.59 -2.28
C ILE A 67 -1.41 2.61 -2.39
N PHE A 68 -2.51 2.20 -3.01
CA PHE A 68 -3.76 2.95 -3.01
C PHE A 68 -4.72 2.36 -1.99
N ALA A 69 -5.47 3.21 -1.31
CA ALA A 69 -6.68 2.83 -0.58
C ALA A 69 -7.90 3.30 -1.37
N LEU A 70 -8.78 2.38 -1.73
CA LEU A 70 -9.99 2.65 -2.49
C LEU A 70 -11.22 2.31 -1.67
N ASP A 71 -12.28 3.10 -1.79
CA ASP A 71 -13.60 2.75 -1.29
C ASP A 71 -14.11 1.50 -2.03
N ALA A 72 -14.52 0.48 -1.29
CA ALA A 72 -14.91 -0.81 -1.87
C ALA A 72 -16.17 -0.73 -2.73
N GLN A 73 -17.05 0.25 -2.48
CA GLN A 73 -18.34 0.39 -3.18
C GLN A 73 -18.24 1.23 -4.45
N SER A 74 -17.38 2.26 -4.46
CA SER A 74 -17.26 3.21 -5.57
C SER A 74 -15.95 3.07 -6.36
N GLY A 75 -14.94 2.43 -5.80
CA GLY A 75 -13.59 2.38 -6.37
C GLY A 75 -12.83 3.71 -6.31
N SER A 76 -13.36 4.72 -5.63
CA SER A 76 -12.74 6.04 -5.50
C SER A 76 -11.61 6.01 -4.47
N PRO A 77 -10.52 6.77 -4.66
CA PRO A 77 -9.46 6.89 -3.64
C PRO A 77 -10.00 7.44 -2.32
N CYS A 78 -9.54 6.86 -1.21
CA CYS A 78 -9.88 7.31 0.14
C CYS A 78 -9.09 8.57 0.49
N ALA A 79 -9.74 9.72 0.44
CA ALA A 79 -9.08 11.02 0.60
C ALA A 79 -8.25 11.14 1.89
N SER A 80 -8.67 10.45 2.96
CA SER A 80 -7.97 10.49 4.25
C SER A 80 -6.67 9.66 4.30
N PHE A 81 -6.38 8.82 3.29
CA PHE A 81 -5.24 7.92 3.28
C PHE A 81 -4.05 8.51 2.53
N GLY A 82 -2.96 8.80 3.23
CA GLY A 82 -1.73 9.32 2.65
C GLY A 82 -1.94 10.63 1.88
N ASP A 83 -1.34 10.70 0.69
CA ASP A 83 -1.58 11.78 -0.26
C ASP A 83 -2.80 11.44 -1.13
N HIS A 84 -3.97 11.93 -0.73
CA HIS A 84 -5.23 11.82 -1.47
C HIS A 84 -5.60 10.39 -1.93
N GLY A 85 -5.36 9.40 -1.06
CA GLY A 85 -5.71 7.98 -1.30
C GLY A 85 -4.54 7.09 -1.68
N GLN A 86 -3.31 7.58 -1.63
CA GLN A 86 -2.12 6.77 -1.89
C GLN A 86 -0.94 7.08 -0.94
N ILE A 87 -0.07 6.10 -0.76
CA ILE A 87 1.25 6.26 -0.13
C ILE A 87 2.35 5.77 -1.07
N ASP A 88 3.54 6.38 -0.97
CA ASP A 88 4.73 5.91 -1.67
C ASP A 88 5.63 5.10 -0.73
N LEU A 89 5.77 3.79 -1.01
CA LEU A 89 6.59 2.88 -0.22
C LEU A 89 8.10 3.12 -0.39
N LYS A 90 8.48 3.92 -1.39
CA LYS A 90 9.87 4.31 -1.61
C LYS A 90 10.23 5.55 -0.79
N GLU A 91 9.27 6.26 -0.20
CA GLU A 91 9.56 7.45 0.60
C GLU A 91 10.62 7.18 1.68
N GLY A 92 11.60 8.08 1.80
CA GLY A 92 12.75 7.95 2.70
C GLY A 92 13.80 6.92 2.27
N SER A 93 13.63 6.21 1.15
CA SER A 93 14.67 5.35 0.58
C SER A 93 15.71 6.15 -0.20
N GLU A 94 16.98 5.81 -0.04
CA GLU A 94 18.06 6.34 -0.88
C GLU A 94 18.01 5.80 -2.31
N VAL A 95 17.32 4.66 -2.53
CA VAL A 95 17.20 4.01 -3.84
C VAL A 95 15.79 4.19 -4.39
N GLN A 96 15.64 5.18 -5.27
CA GLN A 96 14.38 5.55 -5.92
C GLN A 96 14.24 5.01 -7.35
N THR A 97 15.20 4.21 -7.81
CA THR A 97 15.22 3.69 -9.17
C THR A 97 13.97 2.86 -9.47
N PHE A 98 13.29 3.15 -10.58
CA PHE A 98 12.13 2.37 -11.00
C PHE A 98 12.47 0.88 -11.15
N GLY A 99 11.60 0.02 -10.63
CA GLY A 99 11.74 -1.44 -10.66
C GLY A 99 12.67 -2.03 -9.61
N PHE A 100 13.28 -1.20 -8.76
CA PHE A 100 14.12 -1.71 -7.67
C PHE A 100 13.33 -2.08 -6.42
N TYR A 101 12.14 -1.48 -6.23
CA TYR A 101 11.20 -1.83 -5.19
C TYR A 101 9.80 -1.90 -5.78
N GLU A 102 9.14 -3.04 -5.68
CA GLU A 102 7.83 -3.30 -6.29
C GLU A 102 6.83 -3.84 -5.27
N GLY A 103 5.64 -3.23 -5.23
CA GLY A 103 4.50 -3.74 -4.46
C GLY A 103 3.80 -4.89 -5.18
N THR A 104 4.30 -6.11 -5.01
CA THR A 104 3.80 -7.29 -5.76
C THR A 104 2.81 -8.17 -4.98
N SER A 105 2.83 -8.11 -3.65
CA SER A 105 1.93 -8.89 -2.77
C SER A 105 0.88 -8.02 -2.10
N PRO A 106 -0.33 -8.55 -1.84
CA PRO A 106 -1.28 -7.88 -0.97
C PRO A 106 -0.67 -7.64 0.42
N PRO A 107 -0.87 -6.45 1.01
CA PRO A 107 -0.40 -6.16 2.36
C PRO A 107 -1.22 -6.93 3.42
N VAL A 108 -0.64 -7.24 4.58
CA VAL A 108 -1.42 -7.79 5.69
C VAL A 108 -2.18 -6.65 6.36
N VAL A 109 -3.48 -6.85 6.61
CA VAL A 109 -4.36 -5.85 7.23
C VAL A 109 -4.80 -6.32 8.62
N THR A 110 -4.91 -5.36 9.53
CA THR A 110 -5.48 -5.53 10.89
C THR A 110 -6.50 -4.42 11.13
N ASP A 111 -7.14 -4.36 12.29
CA ASP A 111 -8.06 -3.26 12.62
C ASP A 111 -7.39 -1.87 12.73
N LYS A 112 -6.05 -1.81 12.82
CA LYS A 112 -5.30 -0.57 13.05
C LYS A 112 -4.21 -0.29 12.02
N VAL A 113 -3.57 -1.33 11.50
CA VAL A 113 -2.38 -1.17 10.67
C VAL A 113 -2.39 -2.06 9.42
N LEU A 114 -1.73 -1.52 8.39
CA LEU A 114 -1.37 -2.14 7.14
C LEU A 114 0.12 -2.51 7.17
N ILE A 115 0.46 -3.79 7.04
CA ILE A 115 1.84 -4.29 7.06
C ILE A 115 2.25 -4.68 5.63
N VAL A 116 3.34 -4.10 5.17
CA VAL A 116 3.75 -4.08 3.77
C VAL A 116 5.20 -4.56 3.65
N GLY A 117 5.41 -5.58 2.81
CA GLY A 117 6.72 -5.89 2.24
C GLY A 117 6.78 -5.48 0.77
N GLY A 118 7.93 -5.66 0.14
CA GLY A 118 8.12 -5.42 -1.29
C GLY A 118 9.04 -6.44 -1.93
N ALA A 119 8.93 -6.59 -3.25
CA ALA A 119 9.94 -7.27 -4.02
C ALA A 119 11.09 -6.29 -4.29
N VAL A 120 12.32 -6.74 -4.06
CA VAL A 120 13.54 -6.01 -4.38
C VAL A 120 14.28 -6.78 -5.47
N ILE A 121 14.72 -6.07 -6.50
CA ILE A 121 15.59 -6.66 -7.52
C ILE A 121 16.96 -6.95 -6.92
N ASP A 122 17.50 -8.16 -7.13
CA ASP A 122 18.70 -8.64 -6.45
C ASP A 122 19.87 -8.99 -7.40
N ASN A 123 19.65 -8.84 -8.72
CA ASN A 123 20.61 -9.28 -9.75
C ASN A 123 21.07 -8.17 -10.71
N TYR A 124 20.71 -6.91 -10.44
CA TYR A 124 21.00 -5.76 -11.31
C TYR A 124 22.06 -4.81 -10.76
N SER A 125 22.22 -4.75 -9.43
CA SER A 125 23.06 -3.77 -8.73
C SER A 125 23.48 -4.33 -7.38
N ASP A 126 24.65 -3.93 -6.88
CA ASP A 126 25.08 -4.12 -5.50
C ASP A 126 24.47 -3.07 -4.54
N LYS A 127 23.87 -2.01 -5.10
CA LYS A 127 23.09 -0.99 -4.40
C LYS A 127 21.61 -1.17 -4.71
N VAL A 128 20.87 -1.76 -3.78
CA VAL A 128 19.43 -2.05 -3.88
C VAL A 128 18.72 -1.62 -2.59
N PRO A 129 17.39 -1.40 -2.60
CA PRO A 129 16.63 -1.16 -1.38
C PRO A 129 16.81 -2.31 -0.38
N SER A 130 16.73 -2.03 0.92
CA SER A 130 16.98 -3.04 1.96
C SER A 130 15.90 -4.15 2.07
N GLY A 131 14.77 -4.00 1.38
CA GLY A 131 13.62 -4.88 1.54
C GLY A 131 12.86 -4.68 2.85
N VAL A 132 13.05 -3.52 3.51
CA VAL A 132 12.39 -3.14 4.76
C VAL A 132 10.88 -3.41 4.74
N ILE A 133 10.40 -4.06 5.80
CA ILE A 133 8.97 -4.28 6.05
C ILE A 133 8.47 -3.07 6.82
N ARG A 134 7.36 -2.47 6.37
CA ARG A 134 6.80 -1.26 6.97
C ARG A 134 5.38 -1.50 7.44
N SER A 135 4.98 -0.79 8.49
CA SER A 135 3.60 -0.72 8.93
C SER A 135 3.09 0.69 8.86
N PHE A 136 1.90 0.85 8.33
CA PHE A 136 1.22 2.13 8.20
C PHE A 136 -0.10 2.08 8.97
N ASP A 137 -0.55 3.22 9.48
CA ASP A 137 -1.91 3.35 9.99
C ASP A 137 -2.91 3.06 8.86
N ILE A 138 -3.92 2.25 9.16
CA ILE A 138 -4.83 1.74 8.13
C ILE A 138 -5.73 2.82 7.52
N TYR A 139 -5.92 3.95 8.21
CA TYR A 139 -6.80 5.03 7.76
C TYR A 139 -6.03 6.19 7.14
N SER A 140 -4.98 6.65 7.82
CA SER A 140 -4.18 7.82 7.44
C SER A 140 -2.99 7.49 6.55
N GLY A 141 -2.56 6.23 6.48
CA GLY A 141 -1.37 5.83 5.74
C GLY A 141 -0.06 6.31 6.39
N ARG A 142 -0.10 6.87 7.60
CA ARG A 142 1.11 7.33 8.31
C ARG A 142 1.98 6.13 8.73
N LEU A 143 3.29 6.22 8.51
CA LEU A 143 4.24 5.19 8.97
C LEU A 143 4.20 5.06 10.50
N ILE A 144 4.03 3.84 11.00
CA ILE A 144 3.97 3.50 12.42
C ILE A 144 5.27 2.84 12.88
N TRP A 145 5.78 1.89 12.10
CA TRP A 145 7.07 1.26 12.36
C TRP A 145 7.67 0.71 11.06
N ALA A 146 8.96 0.45 11.09
CA ALA A 146 9.69 -0.23 10.03
C ALA A 146 10.62 -1.29 10.64
N PHE A 147 10.77 -2.42 9.98
CA PHE A 147 11.70 -3.48 10.32
C PHE A 147 12.63 -3.74 9.14
N ASP A 148 13.91 -3.44 9.32
CA ASP A 148 14.94 -3.63 8.31
C ASP A 148 15.89 -4.74 8.77
N ALA A 149 15.90 -5.87 8.05
CA ALA A 149 16.76 -6.99 8.40
C ALA A 149 18.26 -6.67 8.26
N SER A 150 18.61 -5.73 7.37
CA SER A 150 20.00 -5.26 7.18
C SER A 150 20.43 -4.25 8.26
N ASN A 151 19.47 -3.63 8.95
CA ASN A 151 19.72 -2.68 10.03
C ASN A 151 18.66 -2.81 11.15
N PRO A 152 18.69 -3.89 11.94
CA PRO A 152 17.63 -4.24 12.88
C PRO A 152 17.49 -3.27 14.07
N ILE A 153 18.46 -2.37 14.27
CA ILE A 153 18.46 -1.35 15.33
C ILE A 153 17.65 -0.11 14.90
N ARG A 154 17.42 0.10 13.60
CA ARG A 154 16.70 1.26 13.07
C ARG A 154 15.23 0.94 12.81
N THR A 155 14.47 0.69 13.88
CA THR A 155 13.00 0.74 13.83
C THR A 155 12.60 2.21 13.87
N VAL A 156 12.22 2.81 12.75
CA VAL A 156 11.98 4.27 12.73
C VAL A 156 10.84 4.64 13.68
N SER A 157 11.17 5.43 14.69
CA SER A 157 10.28 6.41 15.29
C SER A 157 11.07 7.69 15.54
N SER A 158 11.06 8.62 14.59
CA SER A 158 10.99 10.08 14.80
C SER A 158 11.18 10.83 13.47
N PRO A 159 10.55 12.03 13.34
CA PRO A 159 10.55 12.86 12.14
C PRO A 159 11.94 13.33 11.69
#